data_AF-E9RYR2-F1
#
_entry.id   AF-E9RYR2-F1
#
_cell.length_a   1.000
_cell.length_b   1.000
_cell.length_c   1.000
_cell.angle_alpha   90.00
_cell.angle_beta   90.00
_cell.angle_gamma   90.00
#
_symmetry.space_group_name_H-M   'P 1'
#
loop_
_entity.id
_entity.type
_entity.pdbx_description
1 polymer ?
#
loop_
_entity_poly.entity_id
_entity_poly.type
_entity_poly.pdbx_seq_one_letter_code
_entity_poly.pdbx_strand_id
1 'polypeptide(L)'
;MLRQIDYIYSQPEGSYTKEGKIIPFINYQRSAPERCLDMLLAKYYGESYQSEVLMDLPEKRSVPELRCDLRKATILLITDGGLVPKGNPDRMPSTNAGKYGTYSLEEEEYEVSHQGYDTSYVEEDYNRLLPIDAMQEMEREGKIGKLCPFFLSTVGVMTSVERSIHLGKQIAADVIKNKVDAVLITSACGTSTRCGAYIGIEIEKRGIPVVQITNLTRIAVDMGVSRVVKGNNICYPCGEPKRAEEGEYLYRRRIVEKALHMLEEICEK
;
A
#
# COMPACT_ATOMS: atom_id res chain seq x y z
N MET A 1 11.07 22.75 8.43
CA MET A 1 11.19 21.28 8.38
C MET A 1 11.18 20.82 9.82
N LEU A 2 10.17 20.08 10.27
CA LEU A 2 10.09 19.59 11.65
C LEU A 2 11.27 18.64 11.91
N ARG A 3 11.92 18.77 13.06
CA ARG A 3 13.08 17.93 13.44
C ARG A 3 12.56 16.52 13.78
N GLN A 4 13.44 15.52 13.74
CA GLN A 4 13.13 14.12 14.14
C GLN A 4 12.62 13.98 15.59
N ILE A 5 12.65 15.05 16.38
CA ILE A 5 12.17 15.13 17.77
C ILE A 5 10.69 15.60 17.81
N ASP A 6 10.16 16.13 16.70
CA ASP A 6 8.79 16.61 16.57
C ASP A 6 7.83 15.51 16.04
N TYR A 7 8.31 14.27 15.93
CA TYR A 7 7.42 13.12 15.72
C TYR A 7 6.53 12.99 16.97
N ILE A 8 5.24 12.73 16.76
CA ILE A 8 4.24 12.52 17.83
C ILE A 8 4.56 11.26 18.67
N TYR A 9 5.65 10.58 18.35
CA TYR A 9 6.01 9.21 18.64
C TYR A 9 7.39 9.21 19.28
N SER A 10 7.47 8.68 20.48
CA SER A 10 8.71 8.63 21.24
C SER A 10 9.32 7.24 21.14
N GLN A 11 10.57 7.18 20.66
CA GLN A 11 11.44 6.06 20.98
C GLN A 11 12.14 6.39 22.29
N PRO A 12 12.05 5.53 23.33
CA PRO A 12 12.94 5.69 24.48
C PRO A 12 14.39 5.54 23.99
N GLU A 13 15.31 6.37 24.48
CA GLU A 13 16.74 6.18 24.22
C GLU A 13 17.17 4.82 24.79
N GLY A 14 17.52 3.86 23.92
CA GLY A 14 18.02 2.52 24.30
C GLY A 14 17.36 1.35 23.55
N SER A 15 18.02 0.18 23.58
CA SER A 15 17.49 -1.06 23.01
C SER A 15 16.41 -1.64 23.93
N TYR A 16 15.13 -1.53 23.54
CA TYR A 16 14.04 -2.16 24.28
C TYR A 16 13.77 -3.58 23.77
N THR A 17 13.86 -4.58 24.65
CA THR A 17 13.36 -5.92 24.39
C THR A 17 11.92 -6.02 24.88
N LYS A 18 11.02 -6.47 24.01
CA LYS A 18 9.58 -6.63 24.25
C LYS A 18 9.29 -7.85 25.15
N GLU A 19 9.99 -7.97 26.28
CA GLU A 19 9.80 -9.07 27.23
C GLU A 19 8.68 -8.71 28.20
N GLY A 20 7.49 -9.27 27.96
CA GLY A 20 6.30 -9.01 28.75
C GLY A 20 5.52 -7.78 28.27
N LYS A 21 4.19 -7.79 28.46
CA LYS A 21 3.25 -6.75 27.98
C LYS A 21 3.39 -5.39 28.70
N ILE A 22 4.48 -5.16 29.41
CA ILE A 22 4.72 -3.96 30.24
C ILE A 22 5.68 -3.06 29.47
N ILE A 23 5.41 -1.77 29.41
CA ILE A 23 6.30 -0.75 28.84
C ILE A 23 6.98 -0.05 30.02
N PRO A 24 8.31 -0.02 30.11
CA PRO A 24 9.04 0.20 31.36
C PRO A 24 8.93 1.63 31.90
N PHE A 25 8.63 2.60 31.03
CA PHE A 25 8.50 4.02 31.40
C PHE A 25 7.05 4.45 31.68
N ILE A 26 6.06 3.56 31.53
CA ILE A 26 4.67 3.88 31.87
C ILE A 26 4.48 3.81 33.38
N ASN A 27 3.94 4.88 33.97
CA ASN A 27 3.53 4.88 35.36
C ASN A 27 2.17 4.17 35.53
N TYR A 28 2.19 2.85 35.73
CA TYR A 28 0.98 2.05 35.93
C TYR A 28 0.24 2.32 37.25
N GLN A 29 0.77 3.15 38.16
CA GLN A 29 0.06 3.59 39.37
C GLN A 29 -0.94 4.71 39.08
N ARG A 30 -0.78 5.44 37.97
CA ARG A 30 -1.74 6.45 37.51
C ARG A 30 -2.71 5.85 36.50
N SER A 31 -3.95 6.32 36.49
CA SER A 31 -4.97 5.79 35.58
C SER A 31 -4.68 6.16 34.12
N ALA A 32 -5.07 5.31 33.16
CA ALA A 32 -4.86 5.61 31.73
C ALA A 32 -5.50 6.94 31.27
N PRO A 33 -6.73 7.32 31.71
CA PRO A 33 -7.31 8.61 31.37
C PRO A 33 -6.49 9.80 31.85
N GLU A 34 -5.94 9.72 33.07
CA GLU A 34 -5.11 10.77 33.67
C GLU A 34 -3.82 10.97 32.89
N ARG A 35 -3.10 9.88 32.58
CA ARG A 35 -1.88 9.94 31.76
C ARG A 35 -2.16 10.48 30.34
N CYS A 36 -3.30 10.12 29.76
CA CYS A 36 -3.75 10.65 28.47
C CYS A 36 -3.98 12.16 28.51
N LEU A 37 -4.66 12.66 29.55
CA LEU A 37 -4.93 14.09 29.72
C LEU A 37 -3.63 14.88 29.91
N ASP A 38 -2.71 14.37 30.74
CA ASP A 38 -1.39 15.00 30.94
C ASP A 38 -0.61 15.11 29.62
N MET A 39 -0.54 14.04 28.83
CA MET A 39 0.10 14.07 27.51
C MET A 39 -0.58 15.05 26.54
N LEU A 40 -1.91 15.12 26.56
CA LEU A 40 -2.67 16.04 25.70
C LEU A 40 -2.39 17.50 26.08
N LEU A 41 -2.40 17.82 27.38
CA LEU A 41 -2.13 19.17 27.88
C LEU A 41 -0.68 19.58 27.56
N ALA A 42 0.28 18.69 27.82
CA ALA A 42 1.68 18.93 27.46
C ALA A 42 1.81 19.23 25.96
N LYS A 43 1.17 18.42 25.10
CA LYS A 43 1.16 18.66 23.64
C LYS A 43 0.50 19.98 23.26
N TYR A 44 -0.61 20.35 23.91
CA TYR A 44 -1.33 21.60 23.66
C TYR A 44 -0.47 22.83 23.99
N TYR A 45 0.29 22.78 25.08
CA TYR A 45 1.18 23.86 25.51
C TYR A 45 2.58 23.82 24.87
N GLY A 46 2.87 22.85 24.01
CA GLY A 46 4.18 22.69 23.37
C GLY A 46 5.27 22.19 24.33
N GLU A 47 4.88 21.54 25.42
CA GLU A 47 5.77 20.92 26.40
C GLU A 47 6.23 19.54 25.93
N SER A 48 7.31 19.04 26.51
CA SER A 48 7.79 17.68 26.26
C SER A 48 6.81 16.64 26.80
N TYR A 49 6.51 15.62 26.00
CA TYR A 49 5.72 14.47 26.43
C TYR A 49 6.30 13.17 25.85
N GLN A 50 5.99 12.05 26.50
CA GLN A 50 6.39 10.71 26.07
C GLN A 50 5.13 9.92 25.70
N SER A 51 5.03 9.47 24.45
CA SER A 51 3.96 8.57 24.01
C SER A 51 4.06 7.21 24.70
N GLU A 52 2.92 6.69 25.14
CA GLU A 52 2.79 5.30 25.63
C GLU A 52 2.73 4.28 24.48
N VAL A 53 2.53 4.74 23.25
CA VAL A 53 2.53 3.91 22.05
C VAL A 53 3.95 3.86 21.49
N LEU A 54 4.59 2.71 21.66
CA LEU A 54 5.86 2.38 21.01
C LEU A 54 5.61 2.02 19.54
N MET A 55 6.30 2.69 18.63
CA MET A 55 6.37 2.33 17.22
C MET A 55 7.82 2.02 16.86
N ASP A 56 8.04 0.83 16.31
CA ASP A 56 9.32 0.43 15.75
C ASP A 56 9.55 1.27 14.49
N LEU A 57 10.73 1.90 14.37
CA LEU A 57 11.11 2.53 13.12
C LEU A 57 11.20 1.46 12.03
N PRO A 58 10.73 1.76 10.80
CA PRO A 58 10.98 0.88 9.66
C PRO A 58 12.47 0.60 9.55
N GLU A 59 12.83 -0.67 9.44
CA GLU A 59 14.19 -1.08 9.18
C GLU A 59 14.66 -0.45 7.86
N LYS A 60 15.79 0.27 7.88
CA LYS A 60 16.37 0.84 6.65
C LYS A 60 16.79 -0.32 5.74
N ARG A 61 16.18 -0.44 4.56
CA ARG A 61 16.42 -1.52 3.60
C ARG A 61 16.97 -0.97 2.29
N SER A 62 17.71 -1.81 1.57
CA SER A 62 18.12 -1.48 0.21
C SER A 62 16.89 -1.42 -0.69
N VAL A 63 16.67 -0.30 -1.34
CA VAL A 63 15.60 -0.16 -2.34
C VAL A 63 16.00 -0.93 -3.60
N PRO A 64 15.20 -1.91 -4.06
CA PRO A 64 15.50 -2.62 -5.29
C PRO A 64 15.35 -1.70 -6.51
N GLU A 65 16.26 -1.85 -7.46
CA GLU A 65 16.27 -1.18 -8.76
C GLU A 65 15.68 -2.10 -9.83
N LEU A 66 15.13 -1.50 -10.89
CA LEU A 66 14.67 -2.25 -12.06
C LEU A 66 15.88 -2.86 -12.78
N ARG A 67 15.80 -4.16 -13.10
CA ARG A 67 16.93 -4.92 -13.66
C ARG A 67 17.08 -4.77 -15.18
N CYS A 68 16.11 -4.14 -15.83
CA CYS A 68 16.04 -3.97 -17.27
C CYS A 68 15.45 -2.60 -17.61
N ASP A 69 15.55 -2.22 -18.87
CA ASP A 69 14.84 -1.05 -19.40
C ASP A 69 13.32 -1.25 -19.23
N LEU A 70 12.60 -0.20 -18.86
CA LEU A 70 11.15 -0.27 -18.63
C LEU A 70 10.40 -0.82 -19.83
N ARG A 71 10.83 -0.49 -21.05
CA ARG A 71 10.26 -0.97 -22.33
C ARG A 71 10.50 -2.47 -22.59
N LYS A 72 11.25 -3.14 -21.72
CA LYS A 72 11.46 -4.59 -21.71
C LYS A 72 10.90 -5.26 -20.46
N ALA A 73 10.48 -4.47 -19.47
CA ALA A 73 10.04 -4.96 -18.18
C ALA A 73 8.64 -5.58 -18.25
N THR A 74 8.47 -6.70 -17.54
CA THR A 74 7.18 -7.30 -17.25
C THR A 74 6.62 -6.72 -15.96
N ILE A 75 5.48 -6.03 -16.02
CA ILE A 75 4.85 -5.34 -14.89
C ILE A 75 3.63 -6.12 -14.42
N LEU A 76 3.51 -6.34 -13.11
CA LEU A 76 2.33 -6.93 -12.48
C LEU A 76 1.53 -5.89 -11.70
N LEU A 77 0.22 -5.95 -11.83
CA LEU A 77 -0.71 -5.21 -10.99
C LEU A 77 -1.15 -6.04 -9.78
N ILE A 78 -1.19 -5.40 -8.61
CA ILE A 78 -1.73 -5.97 -7.38
C ILE A 78 -2.69 -4.97 -6.75
N THR A 79 -3.79 -5.42 -6.18
CA THR A 79 -4.68 -4.59 -5.38
C THR A 79 -5.02 -5.24 -4.05
N ASP A 80 -5.04 -4.43 -2.99
CA ASP A 80 -5.61 -4.82 -1.69
C ASP A 80 -7.02 -4.24 -1.47
N GLY A 81 -7.57 -3.58 -2.50
CA GLY A 81 -8.90 -2.97 -2.49
C GLY A 81 -10.03 -3.96 -2.72
N GLY A 82 -9.74 -5.26 -2.88
CA GLY A 82 -10.75 -6.32 -2.94
C GLY A 82 -11.50 -6.43 -4.25
N LEU A 83 -10.87 -6.10 -5.39
CA LEU A 83 -11.43 -6.35 -6.71
C LEU A 83 -11.47 -7.85 -7.00
N VAL A 84 -12.63 -8.40 -7.34
CA VAL A 84 -12.84 -9.84 -7.62
C VAL A 84 -13.71 -10.02 -8.86
N PRO A 85 -13.67 -11.16 -9.56
CA PRO A 85 -14.61 -11.45 -10.64
C PRO A 85 -16.05 -11.38 -10.13
N LYS A 86 -16.97 -10.96 -10.99
CA LYS A 86 -18.40 -10.86 -10.66
C LYS A 86 -18.94 -12.15 -10.06
N GLY A 87 -19.74 -12.02 -9.00
CA GLY A 87 -20.26 -13.14 -8.20
C GLY A 87 -19.27 -13.75 -7.22
N ASN A 88 -18.03 -13.24 -7.15
CA ASN A 88 -16.99 -13.62 -6.19
C ASN A 88 -16.85 -15.16 -6.05
N PRO A 89 -16.48 -15.87 -7.15
CA PRO A 89 -16.47 -17.33 -7.19
C PRO A 89 -15.54 -17.94 -6.13
N ASP A 90 -14.44 -17.26 -5.82
CA ASP A 90 -13.47 -17.67 -4.80
C ASP A 90 -13.98 -17.47 -3.37
N ARG A 91 -15.12 -16.80 -3.18
CA ARG A 91 -15.63 -16.38 -1.87
C ARG A 91 -14.56 -15.63 -1.08
N MET A 92 -14.00 -14.61 -1.71
CA MET A 92 -13.09 -13.67 -1.07
C MET A 92 -13.85 -12.93 0.05
N PRO A 93 -13.41 -13.00 1.32
CA PRO A 93 -14.06 -12.30 2.41
C PRO A 93 -13.98 -10.79 2.24
N SER A 94 -15.04 -10.06 2.60
CA SER A 94 -15.09 -8.60 2.49
C SER A 94 -14.25 -7.86 3.54
N THR A 95 -13.70 -8.60 4.51
CA THR A 95 -12.76 -8.12 5.53
C THR A 95 -11.76 -9.20 5.91
N ASN A 96 -10.57 -8.78 6.33
CA ASN A 96 -9.53 -9.62 6.92
C ASN A 96 -9.24 -10.89 6.09
N ALA A 97 -9.06 -10.70 4.77
CA ALA A 97 -8.81 -11.82 3.87
C ALA A 97 -7.52 -12.54 4.28
N GLY A 98 -7.63 -13.84 4.53
CA GLY A 98 -6.49 -14.72 4.78
C GLY A 98 -5.88 -15.32 3.51
N LYS A 99 -6.29 -14.82 2.34
CA LYS A 99 -5.91 -15.32 1.02
C LYS A 99 -5.88 -14.18 0.00
N TYR A 100 -5.31 -14.45 -1.16
CA TYR A 100 -5.38 -13.61 -2.35
C TYR A 100 -5.86 -14.46 -3.54
N GLY A 101 -6.45 -13.81 -4.54
CA GLY A 101 -6.84 -14.39 -5.81
C GLY A 101 -5.92 -13.95 -6.93
N THR A 102 -5.92 -14.72 -8.02
CA THR A 102 -5.25 -14.39 -9.28
C THR A 102 -6.32 -14.30 -10.35
N TYR A 103 -6.48 -13.13 -10.97
CA TYR A 103 -7.60 -12.85 -11.86
C TYR A 103 -7.09 -12.37 -13.21
N SER A 104 -7.62 -12.94 -14.29
CA SER A 104 -7.29 -12.54 -15.66
C SER A 104 -7.68 -11.08 -15.89
N LEU A 105 -6.90 -10.34 -16.69
CA LEU A 105 -7.27 -8.99 -17.15
C LEU A 105 -8.29 -9.02 -18.29
N GLU A 106 -8.55 -10.20 -18.87
CA GLU A 106 -9.52 -10.40 -19.95
C GLU A 106 -10.96 -10.56 -19.44
N GLU A 107 -11.17 -10.71 -18.13
CA GLU A 107 -12.53 -10.76 -17.58
C GLU A 107 -13.26 -9.44 -17.83
N GLU A 108 -14.51 -9.55 -18.28
CA GLU A 108 -15.32 -8.38 -18.67
C GLU A 108 -15.93 -7.64 -17.46
N GLU A 109 -16.18 -8.35 -16.35
CA GLU A 109 -16.89 -7.81 -15.20
C GLU A 109 -16.24 -8.18 -13.86
N TYR A 110 -16.00 -7.16 -13.05
CA TYR A 110 -15.51 -7.28 -11.68
C TYR A 110 -16.49 -6.65 -10.69
N GLU A 111 -16.41 -7.08 -9.44
CA GLU A 111 -17.08 -6.47 -8.29
C GLU A 111 -16.08 -6.28 -7.14
N VAL A 112 -16.51 -5.63 -6.07
CA VAL A 112 -15.64 -5.34 -4.93
C VAL A 112 -16.09 -6.08 -3.68
N SER A 113 -15.23 -6.96 -3.15
CA SER A 113 -15.41 -7.58 -1.83
C SER A 113 -14.59 -6.83 -0.78
N HIS A 114 -15.04 -5.63 -0.39
CA HIS A 114 -14.28 -4.79 0.54
C HIS A 114 -15.18 -3.83 1.34
N GLN A 115 -15.15 -3.88 2.68
CA GLN A 115 -15.99 -3.03 3.56
C GLN A 115 -15.29 -1.79 4.14
N GLY A 116 -14.10 -1.48 3.64
CA GLY A 116 -13.27 -0.37 4.16
C GLY A 116 -13.45 0.99 3.48
N TYR A 117 -14.24 1.10 2.42
CA TYR A 117 -14.49 2.34 1.69
C TYR A 117 -15.80 2.24 0.88
N ASP A 118 -16.26 3.35 0.32
CA ASP A 118 -17.42 3.38 -0.57
C ASP A 118 -17.06 2.79 -1.95
N THR A 119 -17.56 1.59 -2.22
CA THR A 119 -17.19 0.79 -3.40
C THR A 119 -17.92 1.22 -4.67
N SER A 120 -18.99 2.01 -4.56
CA SER A 120 -19.83 2.42 -5.71
C SER A 120 -19.02 3.03 -6.84
N TYR A 121 -18.05 3.89 -6.51
CA TYR A 121 -17.15 4.50 -7.49
C TYR A 121 -16.34 3.48 -8.29
N VAL A 122 -15.87 2.40 -7.66
CA VAL A 122 -15.07 1.34 -8.29
C VAL A 122 -15.96 0.35 -9.03
N GLU A 123 -17.17 0.12 -8.55
CA GLU A 123 -18.17 -0.71 -9.23
C GLU A 123 -18.66 -0.06 -10.54
N GLU A 124 -18.73 1.27 -10.58
CA GLU A 124 -18.99 2.03 -11.81
C GLU A 124 -17.83 1.94 -12.82
N ASP A 125 -16.58 2.02 -12.34
CA ASP A 125 -15.37 1.87 -13.16
C ASP A 125 -14.22 1.34 -12.31
N TYR A 126 -13.86 0.06 -12.50
CA TYR A 126 -12.81 -0.60 -11.71
C TYR A 126 -11.43 0.02 -11.91
N ASN A 127 -11.22 0.75 -13.01
CA ASN A 127 -9.96 1.42 -13.29
C ASN A 127 -9.68 2.60 -12.34
N ARG A 128 -10.70 3.04 -11.60
CA ARG A 128 -10.56 4.00 -10.49
C ARG A 128 -9.81 3.40 -9.30
N LEU A 129 -9.82 2.08 -9.15
CA LEU A 129 -9.00 1.34 -8.19
C LEU A 129 -7.72 0.83 -8.85
N LEU A 130 -7.85 0.03 -9.90
CA LEU A 130 -6.77 -0.70 -10.54
C LEU A 130 -6.65 -0.27 -12.01
N PRO A 131 -5.66 0.56 -12.41
CA PRO A 131 -5.66 1.28 -13.69
C PRO A 131 -5.26 0.40 -14.87
N ILE A 132 -6.07 -0.62 -15.17
CA ILE A 132 -5.81 -1.64 -16.20
C ILE A 132 -5.73 -1.00 -17.58
N ASP A 133 -6.72 -0.17 -17.92
CA ASP A 133 -6.82 0.52 -19.21
C ASP A 133 -5.61 1.40 -19.53
N ALA A 134 -5.13 2.16 -18.55
CA ALA A 134 -3.94 2.99 -18.69
C ALA A 134 -2.69 2.12 -18.83
N MET A 135 -2.56 1.02 -18.09
CA MET A 135 -1.43 0.10 -18.21
C MET A 135 -1.39 -0.63 -19.55
N GLN A 136 -2.55 -1.07 -20.07
CA GLN A 136 -2.67 -1.66 -21.40
C GLN A 136 -2.28 -0.66 -22.49
N GLU A 137 -2.63 0.62 -22.33
CA GLU A 137 -2.14 1.67 -23.22
C GLU A 137 -0.61 1.86 -23.13
N MET A 138 -0.02 1.85 -21.93
CA MET A 138 1.44 1.94 -21.77
C MET A 138 2.16 0.78 -22.47
N GLU A 139 1.59 -0.42 -22.45
CA GLU A 139 2.10 -1.59 -23.20
C GLU A 139 1.97 -1.36 -24.71
N ARG A 140 0.79 -0.95 -25.18
CA ARG A 140 0.53 -0.66 -26.61
C ARG A 140 1.44 0.43 -27.18
N GLU A 141 1.75 1.45 -26.38
CA GLU A 141 2.68 2.53 -26.74
C GLU A 141 4.16 2.10 -26.66
N GLY A 142 4.45 0.89 -26.18
CA GLY A 142 5.82 0.38 -26.01
C GLY A 142 6.60 1.08 -24.90
N LYS A 143 5.90 1.71 -23.94
CA LYS A 143 6.50 2.33 -22.75
C LYS A 143 6.90 1.29 -21.69
N ILE A 144 6.15 0.19 -21.63
CA ILE A 144 6.51 -1.01 -20.87
C ILE A 144 6.68 -2.18 -21.84
N GLY A 145 7.46 -3.19 -21.45
CA GLY A 145 7.67 -4.38 -22.28
C GLY A 145 6.46 -5.29 -22.31
N LYS A 146 5.90 -5.59 -21.12
CA LYS A 146 4.72 -6.44 -21.00
C LYS A 146 3.91 -6.11 -19.75
N LEU A 147 2.60 -6.09 -19.87
CA LEU A 147 1.68 -6.18 -18.73
C LEU A 147 1.37 -7.66 -18.47
N CYS A 148 1.47 -8.11 -17.21
CA CYS A 148 1.00 -9.45 -16.85
C CYS A 148 -0.47 -9.60 -17.25
N PRO A 149 -0.90 -10.72 -17.90
CA PRO A 149 -2.28 -10.90 -18.35
C PRO A 149 -3.25 -11.17 -17.19
N PHE A 150 -2.79 -11.06 -15.95
CA PHE A 150 -3.55 -11.23 -14.73
C PHE A 150 -3.07 -10.21 -13.69
N PHE A 151 -3.89 -9.97 -12.68
CA PHE A 151 -3.53 -9.24 -11.48
C PHE A 151 -3.72 -10.12 -10.23
N LEU A 152 -3.08 -9.72 -9.14
CA LEU A 152 -3.31 -10.34 -7.84
C LEU A 152 -4.20 -9.44 -6.99
N SER A 153 -5.16 -10.03 -6.29
CA SER A 153 -6.08 -9.26 -5.47
C SER A 153 -6.29 -9.88 -4.10
N THR A 154 -6.29 -9.04 -3.07
CA THR A 154 -6.67 -9.40 -1.72
C THR A 154 -7.53 -8.31 -1.12
N VAL A 155 -7.97 -8.51 0.12
CA VAL A 155 -8.79 -7.56 0.86
C VAL A 155 -8.00 -7.12 2.08
N GLY A 156 -7.42 -5.92 2.01
CA GLY A 156 -6.54 -5.39 3.04
C GLY A 156 -7.25 -4.82 4.26
N VAL A 157 -8.57 -4.64 4.21
CA VAL A 157 -9.32 -4.09 5.35
C VAL A 157 -9.30 -5.03 6.55
N MET A 158 -9.04 -4.50 7.75
CA MET A 158 -8.95 -5.28 8.99
C MET A 158 -7.88 -6.40 9.01
N THR A 159 -6.99 -6.44 8.03
CA THR A 159 -5.92 -7.46 7.96
C THR A 159 -4.79 -7.13 8.96
N SER A 160 -4.41 -8.11 9.79
CA SER A 160 -3.32 -7.93 10.77
C SER A 160 -1.96 -7.78 10.09
N VAL A 161 -0.99 -7.19 10.79
CA VAL A 161 0.39 -7.04 10.28
C VAL A 161 1.00 -8.41 9.95
N GLU A 162 0.89 -9.37 10.87
CA GLU A 162 1.39 -10.74 10.68
C GLU A 162 0.79 -11.40 9.43
N ARG A 163 -0.54 -11.25 9.24
CA ARG A 163 -1.23 -11.78 8.06
C ARG A 163 -0.80 -11.08 6.78
N SER A 164 -0.60 -9.76 6.82
CA SER A 164 -0.11 -8.98 5.67
C SER A 164 1.29 -9.46 5.25
N ILE A 165 2.18 -9.72 6.21
CA ILE A 165 3.51 -10.29 5.95
C ILE A 165 3.40 -11.71 5.39
N HIS A 166 2.51 -12.54 5.92
CA HIS A 166 2.30 -13.90 5.41
C HIS A 166 1.82 -13.89 3.94
N LEU A 167 0.82 -13.08 3.63
CA LEU A 167 0.33 -12.87 2.27
C LEU A 167 1.45 -12.33 1.36
N GLY A 168 2.18 -11.32 1.82
CA GLY A 168 3.32 -10.75 1.09
C GLY A 168 4.37 -11.78 0.70
N LYS A 169 4.69 -12.73 1.60
CA LYS A 169 5.64 -13.82 1.30
C LYS A 169 5.14 -14.77 0.21
N GLN A 170 3.85 -15.11 0.23
CA GLN A 170 3.23 -15.98 -0.77
C GLN A 170 3.16 -15.26 -2.13
N ILE A 171 2.66 -14.02 -2.13
CA ILE A 171 2.60 -13.16 -3.31
C ILE A 171 4.00 -12.98 -3.92
N ALA A 172 5.02 -12.67 -3.11
CA ALA A 172 6.39 -12.51 -3.59
C ALA A 172 6.94 -13.78 -4.27
N ALA A 173 6.56 -14.97 -3.79
CA ALA A 173 6.92 -16.22 -4.45
C ALA A 173 6.26 -16.37 -5.83
N ASP A 174 4.99 -15.98 -5.96
CA ASP A 174 4.27 -15.97 -7.25
C ASP A 174 4.82 -14.92 -8.21
N VAL A 175 5.18 -13.74 -7.73
CA VAL A 175 5.82 -12.67 -8.53
C VAL A 175 7.13 -13.20 -9.16
N ILE A 176 7.98 -13.87 -8.36
CA ILE A 176 9.21 -14.50 -8.84
C ILE A 176 8.93 -15.63 -9.83
N LYS A 177 7.97 -16.51 -9.52
CA LYS A 177 7.58 -17.64 -10.39
C LYS A 177 7.13 -17.16 -11.78
N ASN A 178 6.44 -16.03 -11.84
CA ASN A 178 5.94 -15.43 -13.07
C ASN A 178 6.95 -14.52 -13.79
N LYS A 179 8.20 -14.45 -13.29
CA LYS A 179 9.28 -13.65 -13.89
C LYS A 179 8.90 -12.18 -14.08
N VAL A 180 8.23 -11.62 -13.09
CA VAL A 180 7.85 -10.21 -13.04
C VAL A 180 9.07 -9.36 -12.70
N ASP A 181 9.26 -8.26 -13.42
CA ASP A 181 10.38 -7.33 -13.23
C ASP A 181 10.02 -6.18 -12.26
N ALA A 182 8.76 -5.77 -12.19
CA ALA A 182 8.27 -4.75 -11.25
C ALA A 182 6.78 -4.90 -10.93
N VAL A 183 6.36 -4.33 -9.80
CA VAL A 183 4.98 -4.41 -9.31
C VAL A 183 4.40 -3.02 -9.02
N LEU A 184 3.16 -2.79 -9.45
CA LEU A 184 2.35 -1.67 -8.96
C LEU A 184 1.26 -2.20 -8.02
N ILE A 185 1.22 -1.67 -6.80
CA ILE A 185 0.20 -2.00 -5.80
C ILE A 185 -0.76 -0.83 -5.68
N THR A 186 -2.07 -1.05 -5.83
CA THR A 186 -3.08 -0.03 -5.55
C THR A 186 -3.75 -0.31 -4.21
N SER A 187 -3.88 0.72 -3.37
CA SER A 187 -4.51 0.58 -2.06
C SER A 187 -5.57 1.63 -1.79
N ALA A 188 -6.65 1.18 -1.13
CA ALA A 188 -7.82 2.00 -0.81
C ALA A 188 -7.77 2.55 0.64
N CYS A 189 -8.44 1.90 1.58
CA CYS A 189 -8.59 2.40 2.95
C CYS A 189 -7.28 2.31 3.77
N GLY A 190 -7.28 2.81 5.00
CA GLY A 190 -6.06 2.90 5.82
C GLY A 190 -5.45 1.54 6.19
N THR A 191 -6.28 0.56 6.57
CA THR A 191 -5.76 -0.79 6.87
C THR A 191 -5.32 -1.52 5.61
N SER A 192 -5.97 -1.28 4.47
CA SER A 192 -5.54 -1.79 3.18
C SER A 192 -4.20 -1.19 2.77
N THR A 193 -4.03 0.14 2.86
CA THR A 193 -2.75 0.81 2.61
C THR A 193 -1.60 0.20 3.42
N ARG A 194 -1.83 -0.14 4.70
CA ARG A 194 -0.84 -0.88 5.49
C ARG A 194 -0.60 -2.30 4.96
N CYS A 195 -1.65 -3.04 4.59
CA CYS A 195 -1.54 -4.38 4.02
C CYS A 195 -0.70 -4.37 2.73
N GLY A 196 -1.06 -3.53 1.76
CA GLY A 196 -0.31 -3.33 0.52
C GLY A 196 1.15 -2.94 0.77
N ALA A 197 1.41 -2.16 1.81
CA ALA A 197 2.77 -1.81 2.19
C ALA A 197 3.60 -3.02 2.63
N TYR A 198 3.06 -3.87 3.50
CA TYR A 198 3.75 -5.11 3.90
C TYR A 198 3.89 -6.11 2.75
N ILE A 199 2.91 -6.17 1.85
CA ILE A 199 3.02 -6.98 0.62
C ILE A 199 4.18 -6.46 -0.24
N GLY A 200 4.23 -5.14 -0.50
CA GLY A 200 5.29 -4.50 -1.26
C GLY A 200 6.68 -4.76 -0.66
N ILE A 201 6.81 -4.62 0.66
CA ILE A 201 8.04 -4.91 1.40
C ILE A 201 8.53 -6.35 1.18
N GLU A 202 7.63 -7.35 1.24
CA GLU A 202 8.04 -8.76 1.05
C GLU A 202 8.45 -9.05 -0.41
N ILE A 203 7.88 -8.33 -1.38
CA ILE A 203 8.30 -8.38 -2.78
C ILE A 203 9.67 -7.70 -2.95
N GLU A 204 9.88 -6.53 -2.34
CA GLU A 204 11.14 -5.79 -2.39
C GLU A 204 12.31 -6.58 -1.79
N LYS A 205 12.05 -7.36 -0.73
CA LYS A 205 13.03 -8.30 -0.15
C LYS A 205 13.51 -9.38 -1.14
N ARG A 206 12.77 -9.62 -2.22
CA ARG A 206 13.17 -10.53 -3.32
C ARG A 206 13.89 -9.79 -4.45
N GLY A 207 14.17 -8.50 -4.27
CA GLY A 207 14.90 -7.67 -5.21
C GLY A 207 14.06 -7.24 -6.41
N ILE A 208 12.75 -7.10 -6.24
CA ILE A 208 11.81 -6.62 -7.26
C ILE A 208 11.28 -5.24 -6.82
N PRO A 209 11.42 -4.17 -7.64
CA PRO A 209 10.89 -2.87 -7.33
C PRO A 209 9.36 -2.85 -7.29
N VAL A 210 8.83 -2.14 -6.29
CA VAL A 210 7.40 -1.95 -6.05
C VAL A 210 7.10 -0.47 -5.98
N VAL A 211 5.96 -0.06 -6.54
CA VAL A 211 5.37 1.26 -6.29
C VAL A 211 3.97 1.06 -5.74
N GLN A 212 3.66 1.74 -4.62
CA GLN A 212 2.32 1.74 -4.06
C GLN A 212 1.58 3.04 -4.42
N ILE A 213 0.40 2.90 -5.03
CA ILE A 213 -0.52 4.00 -5.33
C ILE A 213 -1.59 4.04 -4.24
N THR A 214 -1.60 5.11 -3.45
CA THR A 214 -2.59 5.31 -2.37
C THR A 214 -2.76 6.80 -2.07
N ASN A 215 -3.94 7.22 -1.63
CA ASN A 215 -4.12 8.58 -1.10
C ASN A 215 -3.50 8.73 0.32
N LEU A 216 -3.44 7.64 1.09
CA LEU A 216 -2.93 7.62 2.46
C LEU A 216 -1.40 7.40 2.52
N THR A 217 -0.68 8.20 1.73
CA THR A 217 0.77 8.08 1.50
C THR A 217 1.58 7.99 2.79
N ARG A 218 1.19 8.72 3.83
CA ARG A 218 1.90 8.72 5.11
C ARG A 218 1.92 7.34 5.76
N ILE A 219 0.83 6.57 5.66
CA ILE A 219 0.77 5.20 6.18
C ILE A 219 1.75 4.31 5.43
N ALA A 220 1.78 4.37 4.10
CA ALA A 220 2.69 3.57 3.27
C ALA A 220 4.16 3.89 3.56
N VAL A 221 4.50 5.18 3.65
CA VAL A 221 5.86 5.66 3.97
C VAL A 221 6.26 5.25 5.39
N ASP A 222 5.39 5.44 6.38
CA ASP A 222 5.69 5.08 7.77
C ASP A 222 5.81 3.56 7.98
N MET A 223 5.27 2.72 7.07
CA MET A 223 5.51 1.27 7.07
C MET A 223 6.81 0.86 6.37
N GLY A 224 7.37 1.73 5.53
CA GLY A 224 8.68 1.53 4.89
C GLY A 224 8.64 1.03 3.44
N VAL A 225 7.57 1.26 2.69
CA VAL A 225 7.56 1.03 1.23
C VAL A 225 8.47 2.02 0.54
N SER A 226 9.28 1.56 -0.43
CA SER A 226 10.30 2.42 -1.05
C SER A 226 9.73 3.54 -1.92
N ARG A 227 8.66 3.26 -2.67
CA ARG A 227 8.09 4.18 -3.65
C ARG A 227 6.58 4.31 -3.48
N VAL A 228 6.10 5.54 -3.31
CA VAL A 228 4.68 5.83 -3.07
C VAL A 228 4.22 6.95 -3.99
N VAL A 229 3.15 6.69 -4.75
CA VAL A 229 2.45 7.70 -5.56
C VAL A 229 1.17 8.12 -4.83
N LYS A 230 0.99 9.42 -4.65
CA LYS A 230 -0.23 9.97 -4.09
C LYS A 230 -1.38 9.85 -5.09
N GLY A 231 -2.34 8.98 -4.76
CA GLY A 231 -3.63 8.86 -5.45
C GLY A 231 -4.61 9.98 -5.08
N ASN A 232 -5.79 9.97 -5.69
CA ASN A 232 -6.77 11.03 -5.51
C ASN A 232 -7.54 10.94 -4.19
N ASN A 233 -8.15 9.78 -3.96
CA ASN A 233 -9.07 9.53 -2.86
C ASN A 233 -8.93 8.07 -2.42
N ILE A 234 -9.35 7.76 -1.20
CA ILE A 234 -9.35 6.39 -0.69
C ILE A 234 -10.32 5.48 -1.44
N CYS A 235 -11.41 6.02 -2.00
CA CYS A 235 -12.42 5.24 -2.72
C CYS A 235 -12.07 5.03 -4.21
N TYR A 236 -11.16 5.83 -4.76
CA TYR A 236 -10.77 5.82 -6.17
C TYR A 236 -9.34 6.35 -6.31
N PRO A 237 -8.32 5.61 -5.83
CA PRO A 237 -6.94 6.10 -5.80
C PRO A 237 -6.42 6.50 -7.18
N CYS A 238 -6.90 5.86 -8.24
CA CYS A 238 -6.49 6.07 -9.63
C CYS A 238 -7.50 6.88 -10.47
N GLY A 239 -8.63 7.31 -9.87
CA GLY A 239 -9.74 7.95 -10.57
C GLY A 239 -10.00 9.40 -10.15
N GLU A 240 -10.89 10.06 -10.89
CA GLU A 240 -11.46 11.37 -10.54
C GLU A 240 -12.88 11.43 -11.12
N PRO A 241 -13.87 10.85 -10.41
CA PRO A 241 -15.24 10.70 -10.91
C PRO A 241 -15.95 12.01 -11.25
N LYS A 242 -15.43 13.15 -10.79
CA LYS A 242 -16.00 14.48 -11.09
C LYS A 242 -15.60 15.03 -12.46
N ARG A 243 -14.66 14.40 -13.16
CA ARG A 243 -14.22 14.80 -14.51
C ARG A 243 -15.09 14.11 -15.57
N ALA A 244 -15.10 14.70 -16.77
CA ALA A 244 -15.55 13.97 -17.95
C ALA A 244 -14.63 12.76 -18.21
N GLU A 245 -15.15 11.74 -18.88
CA GLU A 245 -14.49 10.44 -19.11
C GLU A 245 -13.04 10.56 -19.62
N GLU A 246 -12.81 11.33 -20.70
CA GLU A 246 -11.48 11.59 -21.24
C GLU A 246 -10.56 12.28 -20.22
N GLY A 247 -11.10 13.21 -19.44
CA GLY A 247 -10.37 13.92 -18.40
C GLY A 247 -10.00 13.05 -17.20
N GLU A 248 -10.87 12.11 -16.83
CA GLU A 248 -10.62 11.09 -15.81
C GLU A 248 -9.55 10.10 -16.29
N TYR A 249 -9.64 9.64 -17.53
CA TYR A 249 -8.62 8.80 -18.16
C TYR A 249 -7.24 9.46 -18.15
N LEU A 250 -7.14 10.72 -18.59
CA LEU A 250 -5.87 11.47 -18.57
C LEU A 250 -5.34 11.68 -17.15
N TYR A 251 -6.20 11.75 -16.13
CA TYR A 251 -5.76 11.76 -14.74
C TYR A 251 -5.12 10.42 -14.34
N ARG A 252 -5.81 9.32 -14.61
CA ARG A 252 -5.35 7.95 -14.36
C ARG A 252 -4.03 7.64 -15.06
N ARG A 253 -3.95 7.98 -16.35
CA ARG A 253 -2.74 7.86 -17.17
C ARG A 253 -1.54 8.57 -16.54
N ARG A 254 -1.74 9.80 -16.05
CA ARG A 254 -0.67 10.56 -15.36
C ARG A 254 -0.24 9.93 -14.04
N ILE A 255 -1.13 9.27 -13.30
CA ILE A 255 -0.76 8.51 -12.10
C ILE A 255 0.12 7.32 -12.48
N VAL A 256 -0.27 6.57 -13.51
CA VAL A 256 0.51 5.44 -14.01
C VAL A 256 1.87 5.89 -14.52
N GLU A 257 1.95 6.95 -15.33
CA GLU A 257 3.22 7.49 -15.82
C GLU A 257 4.15 7.90 -14.67
N LYS A 258 3.62 8.52 -13.61
CA LYS A 258 4.40 8.82 -12.40
C LYS A 258 4.89 7.54 -11.71
N ALA A 259 4.03 6.54 -11.57
CA ALA A 259 4.40 5.28 -10.93
C ALA A 259 5.50 4.55 -11.72
N LEU A 260 5.38 4.52 -13.05
CA LEU A 260 6.39 3.94 -13.93
C LEU A 260 7.71 4.71 -13.88
N HIS A 261 7.68 6.04 -13.88
CA HIS A 261 8.88 6.87 -13.73
C HIS A 261 9.63 6.57 -12.42
N MET A 262 8.91 6.38 -11.31
CA MET A 262 9.53 6.02 -10.03
C MET A 262 10.25 4.66 -10.08
N LEU A 263 9.85 3.73 -10.96
CA LEU A 263 10.56 2.46 -11.14
C LEU A 263 11.91 2.64 -11.84
N GLU A 264 12.05 3.66 -12.68
CA GLU A 264 13.30 4.01 -13.37
C GLU A 264 14.27 4.81 -12.48
N GLU A 265 13.75 5.51 -11.47
CA GLU A 265 14.57 6.27 -10.53
C GLU A 265 15.44 5.35 -9.65
N ILE A 266 16.74 5.61 -9.68
CA ILE A 266 17.71 5.05 -8.73
C ILE A 266 17.52 5.79 -7.41
N CYS A 267 16.99 5.13 -6.39
CA CYS A 267 16.94 5.70 -5.05
C CYS A 267 18.36 5.75 -4.47
N GLU A 268 18.91 6.95 -4.27
CA GLU A 268 20.22 7.13 -3.62
C GLU A 268 20.23 6.47 -2.22
N LYS A 269 21.34 5.79 -1.89
CA LYS A 269 21.52 4.92 -0.71
C LYS A 269 21.74 5.70 0.60
#